data_AF-A0A931I138-F1
#
_entry.id   AF-A0A931I138-F1
#
_cell.length_a   1.000
_cell.length_b   1.000
_cell.length_c   1.000
_cell.angle_alpha   90.00
_cell.angle_beta   90.00
_cell.angle_gamma   90.00
#
_symmetry.space_group_name_H-M   'P 1'
#
loop_
_entity.id
_entity.type
_entity.pdbx_description
1 polymer ?
#
loop_
_entity_poly.entity_id
_entity_poly.type
_entity_poly.pdbx_seq_one_letter_code
_entity_poly.pdbx_strand_id
1 'polypeptide(L)'
;MSRGADQRRGEGYDPLGDEQGEAPGLVVMAWGVAAALAFGIAVVALQYGGPDRNTVDLPPPNAVAADQSIAAMPRADREASTATADEIAALREEVRRLRQSVELLRSQGDNMTLRLGAIEQRGFEEITGSIGRGEPFADPPPEAARPAPAPPVAVAEPPAPGVDFGLELGTFADLTGLRSHWREVRAARPDLFGQFRAVAAMRDRGGRTELLLVAGPIASAAAAAENCLEIENEGIPCAPAFFVGQPLATP
;
A
#
# COMPACT_ATOMS: atom_id res chain seq x y z
N MET A 1 -49.33 -60.04 -39.72
CA MET A 1 -49.75 -58.71 -39.21
C MET A 1 -49.28 -58.60 -37.77
N SER A 2 -48.52 -57.55 -37.51
CA SER A 2 -47.54 -57.38 -36.43
C SER A 2 -48.14 -57.29 -35.03
N ARG A 3 -47.51 -57.99 -34.07
CA ARG A 3 -47.49 -57.63 -32.65
C ARG A 3 -46.29 -56.73 -32.40
N GLY A 4 -46.52 -55.46 -32.06
CA GLY A 4 -45.50 -54.57 -31.51
C GLY A 4 -45.51 -54.70 -29.99
N ALA A 5 -44.41 -55.23 -29.42
CA ALA A 5 -44.17 -55.20 -27.99
C ALA A 5 -43.33 -53.96 -27.66
N ASP A 6 -43.92 -53.11 -26.82
CA ASP A 6 -43.33 -51.94 -26.20
C ASP A 6 -42.25 -52.39 -25.20
N GLN A 7 -40.99 -52.06 -25.47
CA GLN A 7 -39.86 -52.36 -24.59
C GLN A 7 -39.25 -51.05 -24.10
N ARG A 8 -39.87 -50.47 -23.06
CA ARG A 8 -39.25 -49.47 -22.21
C ARG A 8 -38.04 -50.07 -21.49
N ARG A 9 -36.85 -49.82 -22.03
CA ARG A 9 -35.57 -50.07 -21.37
C ARG A 9 -35.29 -48.86 -20.47
N GLY A 10 -35.32 -49.08 -19.16
CA GLY A 10 -34.97 -48.08 -18.16
C GLY A 10 -33.50 -47.68 -18.27
N GLU A 11 -33.26 -46.38 -18.39
CA GLU A 11 -31.95 -45.77 -18.24
C GLU A 11 -31.62 -45.76 -16.74
N GLY A 12 -30.64 -46.59 -16.36
CA GLY A 12 -30.09 -46.61 -15.01
C GLY A 12 -29.31 -45.33 -14.77
N TYR A 13 -29.72 -44.59 -13.73
CA TYR A 13 -28.94 -43.51 -13.15
C TYR A 13 -27.74 -44.14 -12.43
N ASP A 14 -26.54 -43.85 -12.91
CA ASP A 14 -25.28 -44.24 -12.30
C ASP A 14 -24.75 -43.03 -11.48
N PRO A 15 -24.90 -43.01 -10.14
CA PRO A 15 -24.49 -41.88 -9.30
C PRO A 15 -22.99 -41.87 -8.98
N LEU A 16 -22.18 -42.73 -9.61
CA LEU A 16 -20.74 -42.84 -9.38
C LEU A 16 -19.97 -42.55 -10.68
N GLY A 17 -20.34 -41.44 -11.34
CA GLY A 17 -19.54 -40.87 -12.41
C GLY A 17 -18.20 -40.37 -11.88
N ASP A 18 -17.14 -41.05 -12.29
CA ASP A 18 -15.83 -40.51 -12.61
C ASP A 18 -15.23 -39.54 -11.57
N GLU A 19 -14.69 -40.11 -10.47
CA GLU A 19 -13.50 -39.53 -9.84
C GLU A 19 -12.34 -39.62 -10.86
N GLN A 20 -12.30 -38.65 -11.78
CA GLN A 20 -11.12 -38.36 -12.57
C GLN A 20 -9.95 -38.16 -11.61
N GLY A 21 -8.97 -39.06 -11.71
CA GLY A 21 -7.77 -39.06 -10.88
C GLY A 21 -7.10 -37.70 -10.87
N GLU A 22 -7.36 -36.94 -9.81
CA GLU A 22 -6.60 -35.77 -9.43
C GLU A 22 -5.22 -36.29 -9.02
N ALA A 23 -4.24 -36.08 -9.91
CA ALA A 23 -2.90 -36.63 -9.74
C ALA A 23 -2.32 -36.16 -8.39
N PRO A 24 -2.08 -37.06 -7.41
CA PRO A 24 -1.60 -36.69 -6.07
C PRO A 24 -0.24 -35.98 -6.10
N GLY A 25 0.45 -36.01 -7.25
CA GLY A 25 1.70 -35.28 -7.47
C GLY A 25 1.55 -33.76 -7.45
N LEU A 26 0.45 -33.18 -7.94
CA LEU A 26 0.32 -31.71 -8.00
C LEU A 26 0.09 -31.12 -6.61
N VAL A 27 -0.72 -31.78 -5.77
CA VAL A 27 -0.95 -31.37 -4.39
C VAL A 27 0.35 -31.48 -3.58
N VAL A 28 1.11 -32.57 -3.73
CA VAL A 28 2.41 -32.74 -3.06
C VAL A 28 3.44 -31.71 -3.53
N MET A 29 3.48 -31.38 -4.82
CA MET A 29 4.35 -30.32 -5.36
C MET A 29 3.97 -28.94 -4.83
N ALA A 30 2.67 -28.61 -4.76
CA ALA A 30 2.20 -27.34 -4.23
C ALA A 30 2.56 -27.17 -2.75
N TRP A 31 2.37 -28.21 -1.93
CA TRP A 31 2.78 -28.19 -0.52
C TRP A 31 4.30 -28.15 -0.34
N GLY A 32 5.06 -28.81 -1.22
CA GLY A 32 6.52 -28.76 -1.23
C GLY A 32 7.06 -27.35 -1.50
N VAL A 33 6.49 -26.65 -2.49
CA VAL A 33 6.86 -25.26 -2.81
C VAL A 33 6.49 -24.34 -1.65
N ALA A 34 5.30 -24.47 -1.07
CA ALA A 34 4.88 -23.66 0.09
C ALA A 34 5.81 -23.85 1.30
N ALA A 35 6.21 -25.09 1.60
CA ALA A 35 7.14 -25.38 2.70
C ALA A 35 8.55 -24.82 2.44
N ALA A 36 9.05 -24.92 1.20
CA ALA A 36 10.34 -24.35 0.83
C ALA A 36 10.33 -22.81 0.93
N LEU A 37 9.23 -22.18 0.52
CA LEU A 37 9.05 -20.72 0.59
C LEU A 37 8.99 -20.26 2.06
N ALA A 38 8.24 -20.96 2.91
CA ALA A 38 8.20 -20.69 4.35
C ALA A 38 9.58 -20.85 5.02
N PHE A 39 10.34 -21.88 4.65
CA PHE A 39 11.69 -22.08 5.17
C PHE A 39 12.64 -20.96 4.70
N GLY A 40 12.55 -20.53 3.44
CA GLY A 40 13.31 -19.39 2.92
C GLY A 40 13.03 -18.11 3.70
N ILE A 41 11.75 -17.80 3.97
CA ILE A 41 11.36 -16.65 4.79
C ILE A 41 11.95 -16.75 6.21
N ALA A 42 11.90 -17.93 6.83
CA ALA A 42 12.46 -18.15 8.17
C ALA A 42 13.98 -17.95 8.21
N VAL A 43 14.72 -18.42 7.19
CA VAL A 43 16.18 -18.22 7.08
C VAL A 43 16.52 -16.74 6.89
N VAL A 44 15.75 -16.03 6.04
CA VAL A 44 15.92 -14.58 5.86
C VAL A 44 15.60 -13.83 7.16
N ALA A 45 14.55 -14.21 7.88
CA ALA A 45 14.24 -13.63 9.17
C ALA A 45 15.34 -13.91 10.23
N LEU A 46 16.01 -15.05 10.18
CA LEU A 46 17.14 -15.34 11.08
C LEU A 46 18.42 -14.58 10.71
N GLN A 47 18.69 -14.36 9.42
CA GLN A 47 19.86 -13.58 8.98
C GLN A 47 19.66 -12.07 9.15
N TYR A 48 18.45 -11.56 8.95
CA TYR A 48 18.17 -10.13 8.85
C TYR A 48 17.22 -9.60 9.94
N GLY A 49 16.60 -10.46 10.73
CA GLY A 49 15.59 -10.12 11.74
C GLY A 49 16.07 -10.36 13.17
N GLY A 50 17.35 -10.07 13.47
CA GLY A 50 17.75 -9.86 14.86
C GLY A 50 17.23 -8.50 15.30
N PRO A 51 16.20 -8.40 16.18
CA PRO A 51 15.90 -7.12 16.79
C PRO A 51 17.14 -6.70 17.55
N ASP A 52 17.62 -5.48 17.31
CA ASP A 52 18.52 -4.78 18.21
C ASP A 52 17.86 -4.74 19.59
N ARG A 53 18.07 -5.81 20.36
CA ARG A 53 17.92 -5.77 21.79
C ARG A 53 19.05 -4.89 22.24
N ASN A 54 18.75 -3.59 22.31
CA ASN A 54 19.37 -2.70 23.28
C ASN A 54 19.12 -3.33 24.66
N THR A 55 19.91 -4.34 25.01
CA THR A 55 20.11 -4.76 26.38
C THR A 55 20.76 -3.57 27.05
N VAL A 56 19.92 -2.71 27.63
CA VAL A 56 20.33 -1.82 28.69
C VAL A 56 20.96 -2.71 29.74
N ASP A 57 22.28 -2.70 29.79
CA ASP A 57 23.08 -3.38 30.79
C ASP A 57 22.78 -2.69 32.12
N LEU A 58 21.74 -3.17 32.81
CA LEU A 58 21.40 -2.71 34.14
C LEU A 58 22.49 -3.24 35.08
N PRO A 59 23.26 -2.36 35.74
CA PRO A 59 24.25 -2.82 36.71
C PRO A 59 23.55 -3.63 37.82
N PRO A 60 24.20 -4.68 38.35
CA PRO A 60 23.61 -5.54 39.37
C PRO A 60 23.22 -4.72 40.61
N PRO A 61 22.05 -4.99 41.23
CA PRO A 61 21.50 -4.19 42.34
C PRO A 61 22.30 -4.28 43.66
N ASN A 62 23.50 -4.86 43.66
CA ASN A 62 24.26 -5.20 44.86
C ASN A 62 25.69 -4.65 44.79
N ALA A 63 25.82 -3.34 44.57
CA ALA A 63 27.05 -2.61 44.89
C ALA A 63 26.67 -1.31 45.60
N VAL A 64 25.98 -1.45 46.73
CA VAL A 64 25.87 -0.37 47.72
C VAL A 64 27.20 -0.30 48.47
N ALA A 65 28.22 0.25 47.81
CA ALA A 65 29.30 0.94 48.48
C ALA A 65 29.00 2.43 48.35
N ALA A 66 28.01 2.88 49.10
CA ALA A 66 27.86 4.28 49.41
C ALA A 66 29.00 4.65 50.36
N ASP A 67 30.11 5.13 49.82
CA ASP A 67 31.01 5.97 50.59
C ASP A 67 31.68 7.04 49.70
N GLN A 68 31.08 8.23 49.75
CA GLN A 68 31.75 9.53 49.70
C GLN A 68 32.54 9.94 48.44
N SER A 69 31.86 10.05 47.28
CA SER A 69 32.42 10.82 46.15
C SER A 69 31.39 11.64 45.35
N ILE A 70 30.24 11.99 45.94
CA ILE A 70 29.26 12.90 45.32
C ILE A 70 29.63 14.39 45.54
N ALA A 71 30.65 14.71 46.34
CA ALA A 71 30.99 16.10 46.64
C ALA A 71 31.80 16.83 45.55
N ALA A 72 32.24 16.17 44.46
CA ALA A 72 33.16 16.79 43.50
C ALA A 72 32.88 16.51 42.01
N MET A 73 31.61 16.36 41.60
CA MET A 73 31.27 16.56 40.18
C MET A 73 31.35 18.06 39.83
N PRO A 74 32.01 18.46 38.73
CA PRO A 74 32.02 19.85 38.29
C PRO A 74 30.58 20.30 37.99
N ARG A 75 30.25 21.57 38.27
CA ARG A 75 28.90 22.12 38.04
C ARG A 75 28.38 21.86 36.62
N ALA A 76 29.28 21.87 35.63
CA ALA A 76 28.97 21.61 34.22
C ALA A 76 28.32 20.23 33.98
N ASP A 77 28.77 19.17 34.66
CA ASP A 77 28.22 17.82 34.46
C ASP A 77 26.84 17.65 35.10
N ARG A 78 26.55 18.41 36.16
CA ARG A 78 25.21 18.42 36.78
C ARG A 78 24.19 19.13 35.90
N GLU A 79 24.58 20.23 35.25
CA GLU A 79 23.73 20.97 34.31
C GLU A 79 23.43 20.14 33.04
N ALA A 80 24.42 19.40 32.53
CA ALA A 80 24.21 18.48 31.42
C ALA A 80 23.29 17.29 31.80
N SER A 81 23.40 16.80 33.04
CA SER A 81 22.55 15.72 33.55
C SER A 81 21.09 16.16 33.76
N THR A 82 20.85 17.41 34.15
CA THR A 82 19.49 17.96 34.27
C THR A 82 18.86 18.24 32.90
N ALA A 83 19.64 18.74 31.94
CA ALA A 83 19.14 19.01 30.58
C ALA A 83 18.65 17.73 29.87
N THR A 84 19.39 16.62 30.04
CA THR A 84 18.99 15.31 29.49
C THR A 84 17.76 14.73 30.20
N ALA A 85 17.61 14.94 31.52
CA ALA A 85 16.42 14.52 32.25
C ALA A 85 15.15 15.27 31.81
N ASP A 86 15.27 16.57 31.54
CA ASP A 86 14.18 17.40 31.03
C ASP A 86 13.77 17.01 29.60
N GLU A 87 14.73 16.69 28.74
CA GLU A 87 14.47 16.19 27.38
C GLU A 87 13.75 14.83 27.39
N ILE A 88 14.15 13.91 28.28
CA ILE A 88 13.47 12.63 28.46
C ILE A 88 12.03 12.84 28.97
N ALA A 89 11.80 13.83 29.84
CA ALA A 89 10.46 14.15 30.33
C ALA A 89 9.57 14.72 29.21
N ALA A 90 10.11 15.58 28.35
CA ALA A 90 9.41 16.13 27.18
C ALA A 90 9.04 15.03 26.18
N LEU A 91 9.97 14.15 25.83
CA LEU A 91 9.72 13.01 24.93
C LEU A 91 8.64 12.08 25.46
N ARG A 92 8.59 11.84 26.78
CA ARG A 92 7.52 11.03 27.39
C ARG A 92 6.16 11.67 27.24
N GLU A 93 6.07 12.99 27.28
CA GLU A 93 4.81 13.71 27.07
C GLU A 93 4.36 13.63 25.61
N GLU A 94 5.30 13.78 24.67
CA GLU A 94 5.03 13.59 23.24
C GLU A 94 4.52 12.18 22.93
N VAL A 95 5.12 11.15 23.52
CA VAL A 95 4.65 9.76 23.35
C VAL A 95 3.22 9.57 23.87
N ARG A 96 2.84 10.22 24.97
CA ARG A 96 1.45 10.18 25.47
C ARG A 96 0.50 10.87 24.47
N ARG A 97 0.89 12.04 23.97
CA ARG A 97 0.11 12.79 22.98
C ARG A 97 -0.07 12.01 21.67
N LEU A 98 0.99 11.36 21.19
CA LEU A 98 0.95 10.51 20.00
C LEU A 98 -0.01 9.35 20.17
N ARG A 99 0.03 8.64 21.31
CA ARG A 99 -0.92 7.56 21.60
C ARG A 99 -2.38 8.03 21.59
N GLN A 100 -2.66 9.22 22.13
CA GLN A 100 -4.00 9.80 22.07
C GLN A 100 -4.44 10.09 20.63
N SER A 101 -3.53 10.58 19.77
CA SER A 101 -3.85 10.80 18.36
C SER A 101 -4.13 9.48 17.63
N VAL A 102 -3.35 8.42 17.87
CA VAL A 102 -3.57 7.11 17.23
C VAL A 102 -4.92 6.52 17.63
N GLU A 103 -5.31 6.64 18.90
CA GLU A 103 -6.62 6.17 19.36
C GLU A 103 -7.77 6.93 18.68
N LEU A 104 -7.61 8.25 18.50
CA LEU A 104 -8.59 9.06 17.76
C LEU A 104 -8.71 8.60 16.31
N LEU A 105 -7.59 8.42 15.59
CA LEU A 105 -7.62 7.96 14.20
C LEU A 105 -8.24 6.56 14.10
N ARG A 106 -7.95 5.66 15.05
CA ARG A 106 -8.56 4.32 15.08
C ARG A 106 -10.08 4.40 15.25
N SER A 107 -10.57 5.24 16.16
CA SER A 107 -12.01 5.43 16.36
C SER A 107 -12.72 6.02 15.13
N GLN A 108 -12.03 6.89 14.39
CA GLN A 108 -12.54 7.42 13.12
C GLN A 108 -12.63 6.33 12.05
N GLY A 109 -11.60 5.47 11.96
CA GLY A 109 -11.61 4.30 11.09
C GLY A 109 -12.79 3.38 11.38
N ASP A 110 -13.00 3.02 12.65
CA ASP A 110 -14.11 2.18 13.08
C ASP A 110 -15.48 2.80 12.72
N ASN A 111 -15.62 4.13 12.87
CA ASN A 111 -16.83 4.84 12.47
C ASN A 111 -17.07 4.74 10.95
N MET A 112 -16.03 4.94 10.14
CA MET A 112 -16.14 4.82 8.69
C MET A 112 -16.50 3.40 8.27
N THR A 113 -15.89 2.39 8.86
CA THR A 113 -16.21 0.97 8.60
C THR A 113 -17.66 0.65 8.93
N LEU A 114 -18.18 1.15 10.06
CA LEU A 114 -19.60 0.98 10.41
C LEU A 114 -20.54 1.67 9.40
N ARG A 115 -20.19 2.87 8.93
CA ARG A 115 -20.98 3.58 7.91
C ARG A 115 -20.94 2.88 6.57
N LEU A 116 -19.78 2.36 6.16
CA LEU A 116 -19.64 1.56 4.95
C LEU A 116 -20.50 0.30 5.02
N GLY A 117 -20.42 -0.46 6.13
CA GLY A 117 -21.28 -1.65 6.30
C GLY A 117 -22.78 -1.32 6.27
N ALA A 118 -23.20 -0.18 6.80
CA ALA A 118 -24.59 0.28 6.70
C ALA A 118 -25.00 0.66 5.27
N ILE A 119 -24.07 1.19 4.47
CA ILE A 119 -24.32 1.49 3.04
C ILE A 119 -24.33 0.21 2.22
N GLU A 120 -23.44 -0.75 2.47
CA GLU A 120 -23.44 -2.05 1.80
C GLU A 120 -24.75 -2.80 2.06
N GLN A 121 -25.20 -2.87 3.32
CA GLN A 121 -26.45 -3.55 3.67
C GLN A 121 -27.68 -2.91 3.00
N ARG A 122 -27.77 -1.57 2.95
CA ARG A 122 -28.93 -0.89 2.31
C ARG A 122 -28.83 -0.85 0.80
N GLY A 123 -27.64 -0.63 0.25
CA GLY A 123 -27.42 -0.41 -1.18
C GLY A 123 -27.52 -1.68 -2.01
N PHE A 124 -27.04 -2.83 -1.50
CA PHE A 124 -27.06 -4.07 -2.29
C PHE A 124 -28.43 -4.77 -2.29
N GLU A 125 -29.26 -4.60 -1.26
CA GLU A 125 -30.63 -5.11 -1.25
C GLU A 125 -31.57 -4.29 -2.17
N GLU A 126 -31.36 -2.99 -2.30
CA GLU A 126 -32.20 -2.11 -3.12
C GLU A 126 -31.80 -2.11 -4.61
N ILE A 127 -30.50 -2.27 -4.94
CA ILE A 127 -30.00 -2.26 -6.32
C ILE A 127 -30.24 -3.60 -7.06
N THR A 128 -30.50 -4.70 -6.36
CA THR A 128 -30.77 -6.00 -6.98
C THR A 128 -32.26 -6.41 -6.97
N GLY A 129 -33.12 -5.63 -6.30
CA GLY A 129 -34.53 -5.98 -6.06
C GLY A 129 -35.59 -5.28 -6.90
N SER A 130 -35.30 -4.15 -7.58
CA SER A 130 -36.34 -3.38 -8.30
C SER A 130 -36.22 -3.42 -9.84
N ILE A 131 -36.35 -4.60 -10.44
CA ILE A 131 -37.08 -4.69 -11.71
C ILE A 131 -38.40 -5.40 -11.41
N GLY A 132 -39.31 -4.64 -10.78
CA GLY A 132 -40.69 -5.03 -10.54
C GLY A 132 -41.43 -5.14 -11.88
N ARG A 133 -41.78 -6.37 -12.21
CA ARG A 133 -42.61 -6.77 -13.35
C ARG A 133 -44.02 -6.17 -13.21
N GLY A 134 -44.33 -5.19 -14.07
CA GLY A 134 -45.66 -4.86 -14.62
C GLY A 134 -46.85 -4.72 -13.66
N GLU A 135 -47.13 -3.49 -13.25
CA GLU A 135 -48.53 -3.08 -13.08
C GLU A 135 -49.15 -2.80 -14.46
N PRO A 136 -50.42 -3.19 -14.73
CA PRO A 136 -51.10 -2.81 -15.96
C PRO A 136 -51.42 -1.31 -15.91
N PHE A 137 -50.73 -0.54 -16.75
CA PHE A 137 -51.07 0.84 -17.01
C PHE A 137 -52.45 0.92 -17.66
N ALA A 138 -53.39 1.58 -16.98
CA ALA A 138 -54.51 2.24 -17.62
C ALA A 138 -54.01 3.36 -18.55
N ASP A 139 -54.81 3.68 -19.58
CA ASP A 139 -54.45 4.54 -20.72
C ASP A 139 -53.71 5.85 -20.39
N PRO A 140 -52.79 6.30 -21.26
CA PRO A 140 -51.94 7.47 -21.03
C PRO A 140 -52.66 8.81 -21.32
N PRO A 141 -52.45 9.86 -20.49
CA PRO A 141 -52.61 11.25 -20.90
C PRO A 141 -51.44 11.69 -21.82
N PRO A 142 -51.63 12.72 -22.66
CA PRO A 142 -50.73 13.02 -23.76
C PRO A 142 -49.32 13.43 -23.32
N GLU A 143 -48.38 12.91 -24.10
CA GLU A 143 -46.93 12.99 -24.02
C GLU A 143 -46.40 14.44 -23.91
N ALA A 144 -45.94 14.81 -22.72
CA ALA A 144 -44.94 15.86 -22.54
C ALA A 144 -43.56 15.19 -22.59
N ALA A 145 -42.73 15.70 -23.51
CA ALA A 145 -41.41 15.18 -23.86
C ALA A 145 -40.56 14.76 -22.63
N ARG A 146 -40.18 13.48 -22.59
CA ARG A 146 -39.13 13.01 -21.69
C ARG A 146 -37.77 13.48 -22.24
N PRO A 147 -36.88 14.06 -21.41
CA PRO A 147 -35.52 14.38 -21.85
C PRO A 147 -34.73 13.10 -22.07
N ALA A 148 -33.89 13.09 -23.11
CA ALA A 148 -32.95 12.01 -23.41
C ALA A 148 -31.96 11.77 -22.26
N PRO A 149 -31.45 10.53 -22.08
CA PRO A 149 -30.45 10.23 -21.05
C PRO A 149 -29.18 11.04 -21.33
N ALA A 150 -28.72 11.77 -20.31
CA ALA A 150 -27.46 12.49 -20.35
C ALA A 150 -26.28 11.52 -20.45
N PRO A 151 -25.18 11.90 -21.15
CA PRO A 151 -23.96 11.09 -21.17
C PRO A 151 -23.39 10.92 -19.75
N PRO A 152 -22.61 9.85 -19.49
CA PRO A 152 -22.04 9.60 -18.18
C PRO A 152 -21.20 10.81 -17.76
N VAL A 153 -21.62 11.46 -16.68
CA VAL A 153 -20.85 12.51 -16.04
C VAL A 153 -19.63 11.81 -15.45
N ALA A 154 -18.45 12.09 -16.00
CA ALA A 154 -17.20 11.77 -15.34
C ALA A 154 -17.28 12.34 -13.92
N VAL A 155 -17.28 11.46 -12.93
CA VAL A 155 -17.24 11.87 -11.53
C VAL A 155 -15.89 12.56 -11.36
N ALA A 156 -15.89 13.89 -11.47
CA ALA A 156 -14.76 14.70 -11.08
C ALA A 156 -14.61 14.53 -9.58
N GLU A 157 -13.63 13.71 -9.19
CA GLU A 157 -13.18 13.59 -7.81
C GLU A 157 -12.95 15.01 -7.27
N PRO A 158 -13.51 15.37 -6.09
CA PRO A 158 -13.25 16.67 -5.49
C PRO A 158 -11.72 16.83 -5.34
N PRO A 159 -11.16 18.03 -5.56
CA PRO A 159 -9.72 18.22 -5.44
C PRO A 159 -9.31 17.90 -4.01
N ALA A 160 -8.75 16.71 -3.81
CA ALA A 160 -7.96 16.41 -2.63
C ALA A 160 -6.89 17.50 -2.51
N PRO A 161 -6.46 17.90 -1.30
CA PRO A 161 -5.28 18.75 -1.14
C PRO A 161 -4.16 18.18 -2.03
N GLY A 162 -3.81 18.92 -3.08
CA GLY A 162 -3.09 18.37 -4.24
C GLY A 162 -1.75 17.81 -3.81
N VAL A 163 -1.63 16.48 -3.82
CA VAL A 163 -0.34 15.82 -3.75
C VAL A 163 0.22 15.78 -5.16
N ASP A 164 1.42 16.34 -5.35
CA ASP A 164 2.10 16.24 -6.63
C ASP A 164 2.63 14.80 -6.80
N PHE A 165 2.39 14.23 -7.97
CA PHE A 165 2.89 12.91 -8.36
C PHE A 165 4.14 13.04 -9.23
N GLY A 166 4.87 11.94 -9.33
CA GLY A 166 6.05 11.82 -10.17
C GLY A 166 6.30 10.39 -10.60
N LEU A 167 7.45 10.19 -11.23
CA LEU A 167 7.89 8.97 -11.88
C LEU A 167 9.19 8.52 -11.20
N GLU A 168 9.18 7.40 -10.47
CA GLU A 168 10.39 6.74 -9.97
C GLU A 168 11.13 6.11 -11.16
N LEU A 169 12.29 6.66 -11.50
CA LEU A 169 13.12 6.20 -12.63
C LEU A 169 14.21 5.22 -12.19
N GLY A 170 14.34 4.96 -10.88
CA GLY A 170 15.30 4.01 -10.34
C GLY A 170 15.74 4.29 -8.90
N THR A 171 16.47 3.33 -8.35
CA THR A 171 17.10 3.39 -7.04
C THR A 171 18.62 3.47 -7.14
N PHE A 172 19.22 4.23 -6.24
CA PHE A 172 20.65 4.53 -6.22
C PHE A 172 21.20 4.44 -4.80
N ALA A 173 22.46 4.03 -4.68
CA ALA A 173 23.17 3.97 -3.41
C ALA A 173 23.68 5.35 -2.96
N ASP A 174 23.90 6.28 -3.90
CA ASP A 174 24.45 7.61 -3.63
C ASP A 174 23.92 8.69 -4.59
N LEU A 175 24.08 9.96 -4.19
CA LEU A 175 23.61 11.12 -4.96
C LEU A 175 24.38 11.34 -6.27
N THR A 176 25.62 10.85 -6.38
CA THR A 176 26.45 11.05 -7.57
C THR A 176 25.93 10.18 -8.72
N GLY A 177 25.68 8.90 -8.46
CA GLY A 177 25.06 7.99 -9.42
C GLY A 177 23.69 8.48 -9.85
N LEU A 178 22.87 8.91 -8.88
CA LEU A 178 21.54 9.46 -9.13
C LEU A 178 21.58 10.70 -10.05
N ARG A 179 22.46 11.66 -9.79
CA ARG A 179 22.64 12.86 -10.65
C ARG A 179 23.21 12.52 -12.02
N SER A 180 24.09 11.53 -12.10
CA SER A 180 24.64 11.07 -13.38
C SER A 180 23.54 10.49 -14.26
N HIS A 181 22.73 9.61 -13.68
CA HIS A 181 21.62 8.97 -14.39
C HIS A 181 20.57 9.99 -14.85
N TRP A 182 20.22 10.97 -14.01
CA TRP A 182 19.29 12.03 -14.41
C TRP A 182 19.78 12.84 -15.62
N ARG A 183 21.08 13.18 -15.66
CA ARG A 183 21.66 13.91 -16.80
C ARG A 183 21.65 13.06 -18.06
N GLU A 184 21.96 11.78 -17.94
CA GLU A 184 21.97 10.82 -19.05
C GLU A 184 20.57 10.68 -19.66
N VAL A 185 19.56 10.41 -18.81
CA VAL A 185 18.16 10.24 -19.26
C VAL A 185 17.62 11.53 -19.89
N ARG A 186 17.90 12.70 -19.31
CA ARG A 186 17.52 14.00 -19.91
C ARG A 186 18.22 14.28 -21.24
N ALA A 187 19.50 13.92 -21.37
CA ALA A 187 20.26 14.14 -22.60
C ALA A 187 19.83 13.18 -23.71
N ALA A 188 19.52 11.93 -23.35
CA ALA A 188 19.03 10.94 -24.29
C ALA A 188 17.64 11.26 -24.82
N ARG A 189 16.76 11.80 -23.96
CA ARG A 189 15.34 12.02 -24.26
C ARG A 189 14.83 13.39 -23.78
N PRO A 190 15.26 14.49 -24.43
CA PRO A 190 14.85 15.83 -24.05
C PRO A 190 13.35 16.07 -24.23
N ASP A 191 12.70 15.39 -25.18
CA ASP A 191 11.27 15.55 -25.45
C ASP A 191 10.38 14.99 -24.33
N LEU A 192 10.85 13.94 -23.64
CA LEU A 192 10.12 13.29 -22.54
C LEU A 192 10.43 13.94 -21.18
N PHE A 193 11.70 14.30 -20.94
CA PHE A 193 12.16 14.74 -19.62
C PHE A 193 12.50 16.23 -19.52
N GLY A 194 12.35 17.00 -20.60
CA GLY A 194 12.71 18.42 -20.63
C GLY A 194 11.87 19.29 -19.70
N GLN A 195 10.60 18.95 -19.52
CA GLN A 195 9.64 19.64 -18.66
C GLN A 195 9.68 19.18 -17.20
N PHE A 196 10.28 18.01 -16.92
CA PHE A 196 10.28 17.45 -15.58
C PHE A 196 11.45 17.97 -14.76
N ARG A 197 11.16 18.25 -13.50
CA ARG A 197 12.14 18.45 -12.43
C ARG A 197 12.42 17.11 -11.78
N ALA A 198 13.65 16.92 -11.31
CA ALA A 198 13.99 15.74 -10.54
C ALA A 198 14.22 16.07 -9.06
N VAL A 199 13.75 15.17 -8.21
CA VAL A 199 14.00 15.17 -6.76
C VAL A 199 14.64 13.85 -6.35
N ALA A 200 15.48 13.90 -5.32
CA ALA A 200 15.96 12.73 -4.61
C ALA A 200 15.05 12.45 -3.42
N ALA A 201 14.33 11.33 -3.47
CA ALA A 201 13.58 10.79 -2.34
C ALA A 201 14.43 9.77 -1.56
N MET A 202 14.22 9.66 -0.25
CA MET A 202 14.82 8.60 0.58
C MET A 202 13.78 7.53 0.87
N ARG A 203 14.16 6.26 0.74
CA ARG A 203 13.34 5.10 1.12
C ARG A 203 14.15 4.12 1.94
N ASP A 204 13.59 3.69 3.06
CA ASP A 204 14.16 2.60 3.85
C ASP A 204 13.70 1.26 3.28
N ARG A 205 14.64 0.37 2.99
CA ARG A 205 14.39 -1.02 2.61
C ARG A 205 15.26 -1.95 3.45
N GLY A 206 14.67 -2.49 4.52
CA GLY A 206 15.32 -3.48 5.37
C GLY A 206 16.52 -2.92 6.15
N GLY A 207 16.42 -1.69 6.65
CA GLY A 207 17.48 -1.03 7.42
C GLY A 207 18.56 -0.38 6.53
N ARG A 208 18.34 -0.32 5.22
CA ARG A 208 19.20 0.40 4.27
C ARG A 208 18.43 1.56 3.67
N THR A 209 19.00 2.75 3.77
CA THR A 209 18.48 3.95 3.10
C THR A 209 18.92 3.93 1.63
N GLU A 210 17.95 3.85 0.73
CA GLU A 210 18.15 3.94 -0.71
C GLU A 210 17.65 5.31 -1.21
N LEU A 211 18.31 5.84 -2.24
CA LEU A 211 17.90 7.09 -2.90
C LEU A 211 17.09 6.77 -4.15
N LEU A 212 16.00 7.49 -4.31
CA LEU A 212 15.04 7.37 -5.40
C LEU A 212 15.16 8.57 -6.32
N LEU A 213 15.33 8.34 -7.61
CA LEU A 213 15.19 9.40 -8.60
C LEU A 213 13.72 9.53 -8.97
N VAL A 214 13.09 10.66 -8.62
CA VAL A 214 11.69 10.93 -8.96
C VAL A 214 11.60 12.15 -9.88
N ALA A 215 10.96 12.00 -11.03
CA ALA A 215 10.72 13.06 -12.00
C ALA A 215 9.26 13.55 -11.96
N GLY A 216 9.03 14.87 -11.92
CA GLY A 216 7.70 15.47 -11.82
C GLY A 216 7.75 17.00 -11.95
N PRO A 217 6.67 17.75 -11.63
CA PRO A 217 5.41 17.31 -11.03
C PRO A 217 4.38 16.84 -12.06
N ILE A 218 3.51 15.91 -11.64
CA ILE A 218 2.38 15.37 -12.40
C ILE A 218 1.12 15.54 -11.57
N ALA A 219 0.04 15.99 -12.21
CA ALA A 219 -1.19 16.40 -11.52
C ALA A 219 -2.01 15.26 -10.91
N SER A 220 -1.80 14.01 -11.34
CA SER A 220 -2.55 12.85 -10.82
C SER A 220 -1.74 11.55 -10.91
N ALA A 221 -2.11 10.59 -10.06
CA ALA A 221 -1.55 9.24 -10.07
C ALA A 221 -1.80 8.51 -11.41
N ALA A 222 -2.99 8.70 -12.00
CA ALA A 222 -3.35 8.09 -13.27
C ALA A 222 -2.46 8.62 -14.41
N ALA A 223 -2.24 9.94 -14.47
CA ALA A 223 -1.34 10.53 -15.45
C ALA A 223 0.11 10.05 -15.22
N ALA A 224 0.55 9.87 -13.97
CA ALA A 224 1.88 9.33 -13.69
C ALA A 224 2.02 7.87 -14.19
N ALA A 225 1.00 7.04 -14.01
CA ALA A 225 0.99 5.67 -14.52
C ALA A 225 1.03 5.61 -16.06
N GLU A 226 0.25 6.45 -16.74
CA GLU A 226 0.25 6.55 -18.22
C GLU A 226 1.62 6.98 -18.77
N ASN A 227 2.24 8.01 -18.17
CA ASN A 227 3.59 8.45 -18.55
C ASN A 227 4.63 7.35 -18.29
N CYS A 228 4.50 6.59 -17.19
CA CYS A 228 5.42 5.48 -16.95
C CYS A 228 5.34 4.40 -18.04
N LEU A 229 4.15 4.06 -18.52
CA LEU A 229 4.01 3.08 -19.60
C LEU A 229 4.71 3.55 -20.89
N GLU A 230 4.62 4.84 -21.23
CA GLU A 230 5.35 5.41 -22.38
C GLU A 230 6.87 5.29 -22.19
N ILE A 231 7.37 5.61 -20.99
CA ILE A 231 8.80 5.55 -20.66
C ILE A 231 9.32 4.10 -20.64
N GLU A 232 8.52 3.15 -20.16
CA GLU A 232 8.89 1.72 -20.16
C GLU A 232 8.96 1.14 -21.57
N ASN A 233 8.14 1.62 -22.51
CA ASN A 233 8.25 1.24 -23.92
C ASN A 233 9.60 1.67 -24.54
N GLU A 234 10.26 2.65 -23.93
CA GLU A 234 11.61 3.12 -24.30
C GLU A 234 12.73 2.39 -23.55
N GLY A 235 12.37 1.37 -22.75
CA GLY A 235 13.30 0.53 -22.01
C GLY A 235 13.83 1.14 -20.71
N ILE A 236 13.21 2.23 -20.22
CA ILE A 236 13.58 2.87 -18.95
C ILE A 236 12.62 2.39 -17.86
N PRO A 237 13.11 1.82 -16.74
CA PRO A 237 12.23 1.37 -15.66
C PRO A 237 11.51 2.57 -15.05
N CYS A 238 10.19 2.45 -14.87
CA CYS A 238 9.38 3.52 -14.32
C CYS A 238 8.33 2.98 -13.34
N ALA A 239 8.12 3.66 -12.23
CA ALA A 239 6.96 3.42 -11.37
C ALA A 239 6.32 4.73 -10.92
N PRO A 240 4.98 4.79 -10.79
CA PRO A 240 4.32 5.97 -10.25
C PRO A 240 4.72 6.17 -8.78
N ALA A 241 5.05 7.41 -8.42
CA ALA A 241 5.52 7.78 -7.09
C ALA A 241 4.99 9.17 -6.67
N PHE A 242 5.19 9.54 -5.40
CA PHE A 242 4.94 10.90 -4.93
C PHE A 242 6.12 11.81 -5.27
N PHE A 243 5.86 13.02 -5.74
CA PHE A 243 6.89 14.01 -6.04
C PHE A 243 7.32 14.76 -4.78
N VAL A 244 8.05 14.05 -3.92
CA VAL A 244 8.53 14.57 -2.64
C VAL A 244 10.00 14.22 -2.48
N GLY A 245 10.83 15.21 -2.18
CA GLY A 245 12.26 14.98 -1.97
C GLY A 245 13.10 16.24 -2.08
N GLN A 246 14.41 16.08 -1.98
CA GLN A 246 15.33 17.19 -2.17
C GLN A 246 15.50 17.46 -3.67
N PRO A 247 15.32 18.70 -4.16
CA PRO A 247 15.53 19.01 -5.57
C PRO A 247 16.97 18.72 -5.98
N LEU A 248 17.12 18.05 -7.12
CA LEU A 248 18.41 17.92 -7.77
C LEU A 248 18.69 19.23 -8.47
N ALA A 249 19.75 19.92 -8.04
CA ALA A 249 20.23 21.10 -8.73
C ALA A 249 20.48 20.74 -10.20
N THR A 250 19.77 21.42 -11.10
CA THR A 250 20.08 21.37 -12.52
C THR A 250 21.41 22.10 -12.73
N PRO A 251 22.41 21.48 -13.39
CA PRO A 251 23.51 22.27 -13.94
C PRO A 251 23.01 23.22 -15.03
#